data_AF-A0A358B399-F1
#
_entry.id   AF-A0A358B399-F1
#
_cell.length_a   1.000
_cell.length_b   1.000
_cell.length_c   1.000
_cell.angle_alpha   90.00
_cell.angle_beta   90.00
_cell.angle_gamma   90.00
#
_symmetry.space_group_name_H-M   'P 1'
#
loop_
_entity.id
_entity.type
_entity.pdbx_description
1 polymer ?
#
loop_
_entity_poly.entity_id
_entity_poly.type
_entity_poly.pdbx_seq_one_letter_code
_entity_poly.pdbx_strand_id
1 'polypeptide(L)'
;MDAFLAAFPQFRAEVNALAAYLDTLALATGPGLFQSGSAAAPGISWAGDTNTGLYRPGGDQIAAATGGVMRWLLSNSGLQLDVPLTGTAVTEDALDTTAGRLARVGYAGLGLTGNGIGAPGNDANLCLSTAFNYRFSTSGINCPIPNPYGGSLHVFRGIGGDAASYRLQQMFLSAANVMYHRAS
;
A
#
# COMPACT_ATOMS: atom_id res chain seq x y z
N MET A 1 3.12 21.28 -60.43
CA MET A 1 3.14 20.03 -59.64
C MET A 1 1.82 19.24 -59.72
N ASP A 2 0.76 19.74 -60.39
CA ASP A 2 -0.61 19.21 -60.26
C ASP A 2 -1.15 18.31 -61.39
N ALA A 3 -0.45 18.15 -62.52
CA ALA A 3 -0.99 17.39 -63.67
C ALA A 3 -1.13 15.87 -63.40
N PHE A 4 -0.27 15.31 -62.56
CA PHE A 4 -0.34 13.90 -62.17
C PHE A 4 -1.51 13.61 -61.22
N LEU A 5 -1.82 14.55 -60.32
CA LEU A 5 -2.91 14.40 -59.35
C LEU A 5 -4.30 14.59 -59.96
N ALA A 6 -4.41 15.36 -61.05
CA ALA A 6 -5.66 15.49 -61.82
C ALA A 6 -6.00 14.24 -62.64
N ALA A 7 -4.99 13.45 -63.04
CA ALA A 7 -5.18 12.26 -63.87
C ALA A 7 -5.65 11.02 -63.09
N PHE A 8 -5.49 11.00 -61.75
CA PHE A 8 -5.81 9.84 -60.90
C PHE A 8 -6.63 10.21 -59.66
N PRO A 9 -7.91 10.58 -59.81
CA PRO A 9 -8.76 11.02 -58.71
C PRO A 9 -8.97 9.96 -57.63
N GLN A 10 -8.96 8.67 -57.98
CA GLN A 10 -9.09 7.56 -57.04
C GLN A 10 -7.86 7.41 -56.12
N PHE A 11 -6.65 7.47 -56.70
CA PHE A 11 -5.41 7.46 -55.93
C PHE A 11 -5.34 8.63 -54.94
N ARG A 12 -5.80 9.82 -55.37
CA ARG A 12 -5.92 10.98 -54.49
C ARG A 12 -6.87 10.72 -53.30
N ALA A 13 -8.00 10.06 -53.52
CA ALA A 13 -8.94 9.74 -52.45
C ALA A 13 -8.35 8.74 -51.45
N GLU A 14 -7.64 7.72 -51.93
CA GLU A 14 -6.99 6.71 -51.08
C GLU A 14 -5.84 7.31 -50.25
N VAL A 15 -5.00 8.16 -50.84
CA VAL A 15 -3.91 8.85 -50.12
C VAL A 15 -4.47 9.78 -49.03
N ASN A 16 -5.56 10.50 -49.30
CA ASN A 16 -6.21 11.34 -48.30
C ASN A 16 -6.85 10.52 -47.17
N ALA A 17 -7.47 9.38 -47.50
CA ALA A 17 -8.04 8.47 -46.50
C ALA A 17 -6.95 7.84 -45.63
N LEU A 18 -5.82 7.45 -46.23
CA LEU A 18 -4.65 6.95 -45.50
C LEU A 18 -4.06 8.02 -44.60
N ALA A 19 -3.91 9.25 -45.08
CA ALA A 19 -3.41 10.37 -44.26
C ALA A 19 -4.31 10.60 -43.04
N ALA A 20 -5.64 10.59 -43.22
CA ALA A 20 -6.59 10.69 -42.12
C ALA A 20 -6.49 9.50 -41.15
N TYR A 21 -6.32 8.28 -41.67
CA TYR A 21 -6.15 7.09 -40.83
C TYR A 21 -4.84 7.14 -40.01
N LEU A 22 -3.72 7.54 -40.63
CA LEU A 22 -2.44 7.73 -39.95
C LEU A 22 -2.51 8.81 -38.86
N ASP A 23 -3.29 9.86 -39.08
CA ASP A 23 -3.55 10.91 -38.08
C ASP A 23 -4.32 10.36 -36.87
N THR A 24 -5.28 9.46 -37.10
CA THR A 24 -6.01 8.77 -36.02
C THR A 24 -5.19 7.70 -35.29
N LEU A 25 -4.18 7.13 -35.94
CA LEU A 25 -3.28 6.14 -35.37
C LEU A 25 -2.24 6.74 -34.40
N ALA A 26 -2.22 8.06 -34.21
CA ALA A 26 -1.25 8.76 -33.38
C ALA A 26 0.21 8.39 -33.74
N LEU A 27 0.49 8.13 -35.03
CA LEU A 27 1.84 7.96 -35.55
C LEU A 27 2.51 9.34 -35.69
N ALA A 28 2.45 10.15 -34.64
CA ALA A 28 3.22 11.37 -34.55
C ALA A 28 4.69 10.97 -34.40
N THR A 29 5.58 11.62 -35.14
CA THR A 29 7.02 11.56 -34.87
C THR A 29 7.28 12.17 -33.49
N GLY A 30 7.21 11.35 -32.44
CA GLY A 30 7.22 11.75 -31.04
C GLY A 30 6.95 10.57 -30.10
N PRO A 31 6.98 10.77 -28.77
CA PRO A 31 6.58 9.74 -27.81
C PRO A 31 5.12 9.33 -28.05
N GLY A 32 4.75 8.08 -27.72
CA GLY A 32 3.41 7.56 -27.95
C GLY A 32 2.32 8.47 -27.36
N LEU A 33 1.49 9.05 -28.23
CA LEU A 33 0.35 9.87 -27.83
C LEU A 33 -0.88 8.96 -27.74
N PHE A 34 -1.41 8.80 -26.53
CA PHE A 34 -2.59 7.99 -26.27
C PHE A 34 -3.76 8.90 -25.91
N GLN A 35 -4.99 8.50 -26.30
CA GLN A 35 -6.19 9.16 -25.80
C GLN A 35 -6.25 9.07 -24.28
N SER A 36 -6.87 10.04 -23.61
CA SER A 36 -6.98 10.04 -22.14
C SER A 36 -7.62 8.76 -21.60
N GLY A 37 -8.63 8.22 -22.30
CA GLY A 37 -9.36 7.03 -21.88
C GLY A 37 -10.21 7.24 -20.62
N SER A 38 -10.73 6.14 -20.10
CA SER A 38 -11.51 6.06 -18.86
C SER A 38 -11.18 4.77 -18.12
N ALA A 39 -11.71 4.58 -16.91
CA ALA A 39 -11.54 3.31 -16.20
C ALA A 39 -12.12 2.11 -16.99
N ALA A 40 -13.26 2.30 -17.67
CA ALA A 40 -13.92 1.26 -18.45
C ALA A 40 -13.24 0.98 -19.81
N ALA A 41 -12.51 1.97 -20.35
CA ALA A 41 -11.77 1.87 -21.60
C ALA A 41 -10.48 2.70 -21.50
N PRO A 42 -9.40 2.13 -20.93
CA PRO A 42 -8.15 2.86 -20.72
C PRO A 42 -7.47 3.27 -22.02
N GLY A 43 -6.77 4.41 -22.01
CA GLY A 43 -6.05 4.93 -23.17
C GLY A 43 -4.91 4.03 -23.64
N ILE A 44 -4.28 3.33 -22.70
CA ILE A 44 -3.36 2.23 -22.94
C ILE A 44 -3.99 0.97 -22.35
N SER A 45 -4.36 0.01 -23.19
CA SER A 45 -4.99 -1.26 -22.78
C SER A 45 -4.42 -2.42 -23.61
N TRP A 46 -4.89 -3.64 -23.32
CA TRP A 46 -4.43 -4.85 -24.00
C TRP A 46 -5.53 -5.38 -24.92
N ALA A 47 -5.16 -5.90 -26.10
CA ALA A 47 -6.13 -6.37 -27.09
C ALA A 47 -7.08 -7.47 -26.56
N GLY A 48 -6.61 -8.30 -25.62
CA GLY A 48 -7.41 -9.34 -24.96
C GLY A 48 -8.06 -8.90 -23.64
N ASP A 49 -7.74 -7.71 -23.14
CA ASP A 49 -8.28 -7.16 -21.90
C ASP A 49 -8.38 -5.63 -22.01
N THR A 50 -9.47 -5.18 -22.66
CA THR A 50 -9.68 -3.79 -23.03
C THR A 50 -10.16 -2.91 -21.87
N ASN A 51 -10.41 -3.49 -20.70
CA ASN A 51 -10.87 -2.77 -19.50
C ASN A 51 -9.80 -2.73 -18.39
N THR A 52 -8.62 -3.26 -18.68
CA THR A 52 -7.44 -3.15 -17.83
C THR A 52 -6.46 -2.23 -18.55
N GLY A 53 -5.82 -1.30 -17.84
CA GLY A 53 -4.85 -0.40 -18.47
C GLY A 53 -4.48 0.85 -17.68
N LEU A 54 -3.81 1.77 -18.36
CA LEU A 54 -3.49 3.11 -17.87
C LEU A 54 -4.33 4.16 -18.60
N TYR A 55 -4.81 5.15 -17.84
CA TYR A 55 -5.63 6.24 -18.39
C TYR A 55 -5.39 7.54 -17.61
N ARG A 56 -5.85 8.65 -18.19
CA ARG A 56 -5.75 10.01 -17.63
C ARG A 56 -7.14 10.53 -17.28
N PRO A 57 -7.58 10.44 -16.01
CA PRO A 57 -8.90 10.94 -15.58
C PRO A 57 -9.02 12.47 -15.65
N GLY A 58 -7.90 13.19 -15.66
CA GLY A 58 -7.86 14.65 -15.73
C GLY A 58 -6.48 15.19 -16.10
N GLY A 59 -6.34 16.52 -16.05
CA GLY A 59 -5.03 17.19 -16.16
C GLY A 59 -4.10 16.74 -15.03
N ASP A 60 -2.81 16.55 -15.34
CA ASP A 60 -1.77 16.19 -14.36
C ASP A 60 -2.07 14.95 -13.50
N GLN A 61 -2.81 14.00 -14.07
CA GLN A 61 -3.18 12.75 -13.43
C GLN A 61 -2.89 11.55 -14.31
N ILE A 62 -2.53 10.45 -13.68
CA ILE A 62 -2.45 9.11 -14.27
C ILE A 62 -3.06 8.10 -13.31
N ALA A 63 -3.84 7.17 -13.84
CA ALA A 63 -4.50 6.12 -13.09
C ALA A 63 -4.37 4.78 -13.79
N ALA A 64 -4.40 3.70 -13.00
CA ALA A 64 -4.56 2.35 -13.52
C ALA A 64 -5.97 1.83 -13.23
N ALA A 65 -6.52 1.10 -14.20
CA ALA A 65 -7.76 0.36 -14.06
C ALA A 65 -7.51 -1.14 -14.26
N THR A 66 -8.27 -1.97 -13.55
CA THR A 66 -8.38 -3.41 -13.85
C THR A 66 -9.83 -3.84 -13.71
N GLY A 67 -10.35 -4.56 -14.71
CA GLY A 67 -11.77 -4.94 -14.72
C GLY A 67 -12.72 -3.75 -14.87
N GLY A 68 -12.30 -2.66 -15.51
CA GLY A 68 -13.12 -1.46 -15.70
C GLY A 68 -13.19 -0.50 -14.51
N VAL A 69 -12.42 -0.75 -13.43
CA VAL A 69 -12.46 0.02 -12.19
C VAL A 69 -11.07 0.58 -11.86
N MET A 70 -11.01 1.86 -11.49
CA MET A 70 -9.78 2.52 -11.02
C MET A 70 -9.22 1.82 -9.77
N ARG A 71 -7.92 1.56 -9.74
CA ARG A 71 -7.24 0.91 -8.60
C ARG A 71 -6.30 1.85 -7.87
N TRP A 72 -5.64 2.73 -8.61
CA TRP A 72 -4.84 3.82 -8.05
C TRP A 72 -4.87 5.05 -8.95
N LEU A 73 -4.64 6.20 -8.35
CA LEU A 73 -4.51 7.51 -9.01
C LEU A 73 -3.30 8.23 -8.43
N LEU A 74 -2.39 8.65 -9.31
CA LEU A 74 -1.32 9.58 -8.95
C LEU A 74 -1.64 10.95 -9.56
N SER A 75 -1.60 11.97 -8.72
CA SER A 75 -1.73 13.38 -9.10
C SER A 75 -0.51 14.18 -8.63
N ASN A 76 -0.50 15.47 -8.92
CA ASN A 76 0.44 16.43 -8.32
C ASN A 76 0.30 16.59 -6.80
N SER A 77 -0.81 16.13 -6.20
CA SER A 77 -1.12 16.31 -4.77
C SER A 77 -0.95 15.05 -3.94
N GLY A 78 -0.98 13.87 -4.55
CA GLY A 78 -0.76 12.62 -3.82
C GLY A 78 -1.05 11.35 -4.62
N LEU A 79 -0.84 10.22 -3.95
CA LEU A 79 -1.20 8.89 -4.42
C LEU A 79 -2.44 8.41 -3.67
N GLN A 80 -3.50 8.10 -4.41
CA GLN A 80 -4.69 7.42 -3.91
C GLN A 80 -4.63 5.94 -4.30
N LEU A 81 -4.93 5.07 -3.34
CA LEU A 81 -5.09 3.63 -3.53
C LEU A 81 -6.51 3.24 -3.18
N ASP A 82 -7.27 2.73 -4.14
CA ASP A 82 -8.66 2.26 -3.95
C ASP A 82 -8.71 0.76 -3.63
N VAL A 83 -7.55 0.12 -3.62
CA VAL A 83 -7.34 -1.26 -3.20
C VAL A 83 -6.26 -1.32 -2.12
N PRO A 84 -6.27 -2.34 -1.25
CA PRO A 84 -5.20 -2.52 -0.27
C PRO A 84 -3.82 -2.64 -0.93
N LEU A 85 -2.81 -2.03 -0.32
CA LEU A 85 -1.42 -2.37 -0.61
C LEU A 85 -1.09 -3.71 0.06
N THR A 86 -0.40 -4.61 -0.65
CA THR A 86 -0.06 -5.95 -0.16
C THR A 86 1.37 -6.34 -0.54
N GLY A 87 1.87 -7.44 0.03
CA GLY A 87 3.23 -7.93 -0.18
C GLY A 87 4.27 -7.13 0.60
N THR A 88 5.53 -7.20 0.19
CA THR A 88 6.69 -6.74 0.96
C THR A 88 6.77 -5.23 1.23
N ALA A 89 5.88 -4.45 0.64
CA ALA A 89 5.70 -3.03 0.92
C ALA A 89 4.92 -2.77 2.23
N VAL A 90 4.25 -3.78 2.78
CA VAL A 90 3.46 -3.72 4.00
C VAL A 90 4.04 -4.67 5.05
N THR A 91 3.91 -4.34 6.33
CA THR A 91 4.39 -5.20 7.42
C THR A 91 3.79 -6.60 7.33
N GLU A 92 4.64 -7.63 7.38
CA GLU A 92 4.25 -9.04 7.13
C GLU A 92 3.73 -9.75 8.39
N ASP A 93 4.14 -9.28 9.57
CA ASP A 93 3.68 -9.76 10.87
C ASP A 93 3.49 -8.60 11.87
N ALA A 94 3.05 -8.94 13.09
CA ALA A 94 2.69 -7.94 14.10
C ALA A 94 3.91 -7.25 14.74
N LEU A 95 5.11 -7.77 14.57
CA LEU A 95 6.37 -7.28 15.15
C LEU A 95 7.45 -7.04 14.10
N ASP A 96 7.05 -6.84 12.84
CA ASP A 96 7.94 -6.67 11.69
C ASP A 96 8.87 -5.46 11.87
N THR A 97 10.18 -5.70 11.86
CA THR A 97 11.20 -4.65 12.04
C THR A 97 11.80 -4.16 10.72
N THR A 98 11.25 -4.56 9.58
CA THR A 98 11.81 -4.22 8.25
C THR A 98 11.57 -2.74 7.93
N ALA A 99 12.65 -1.99 7.74
CA ALA A 99 12.57 -0.57 7.42
C ALA A 99 11.91 -0.31 6.06
N GLY A 100 11.19 0.80 5.94
CA GLY A 100 10.58 1.27 4.68
C GLY A 100 9.22 0.67 4.35
N ARG A 101 8.65 -0.18 5.22
CA ARG A 101 7.30 -0.74 5.05
C ARG A 101 6.21 0.17 5.61
N LEU A 102 5.01 0.08 5.04
CA LEU A 102 3.79 0.62 5.64
C LEU A 102 3.28 -0.30 6.74
N ALA A 103 2.83 0.25 7.86
CA ALA A 103 2.22 -0.51 8.94
C ALA A 103 0.78 -0.94 8.59
N ARG A 104 0.48 -2.25 8.66
CA ARG A 104 -0.90 -2.76 8.54
C ARG A 104 -1.65 -2.73 9.87
N VAL A 105 -2.97 -2.88 9.81
CA VAL A 105 -3.79 -3.17 11.01
C VAL A 105 -3.27 -4.42 11.71
N GLY A 106 -3.06 -4.34 13.02
CA GLY A 106 -2.46 -5.37 13.86
C GLY A 106 -0.95 -5.23 14.06
N TYR A 107 -0.26 -4.42 13.25
CA TYR A 107 1.13 -4.07 13.52
C TYR A 107 1.26 -3.39 14.89
N ALA A 108 2.23 -3.82 15.70
CA ALA A 108 2.44 -3.39 17.07
C ALA A 108 1.19 -3.51 17.99
N GLY A 109 0.20 -4.32 17.60
CA GLY A 109 -1.05 -4.54 18.35
C GLY A 109 -2.10 -3.45 18.15
N LEU A 110 -1.94 -2.59 17.15
CA LEU A 110 -2.84 -1.47 16.88
C LEU A 110 -4.02 -1.88 15.98
N GLY A 111 -5.23 -1.38 16.28
CA GLY A 111 -6.39 -1.48 15.38
C GLY A 111 -7.06 -2.86 15.28
N LEU A 112 -6.64 -3.86 16.06
CA LEU A 112 -7.33 -5.15 16.15
C LEU A 112 -8.66 -4.98 16.91
N THR A 113 -9.74 -5.55 16.37
CA THR A 113 -11.03 -5.60 17.07
C THR A 113 -10.95 -6.60 18.22
N GLY A 114 -10.44 -6.12 19.37
CA GLY A 114 -10.20 -6.93 20.55
C GLY A 114 -8.88 -7.70 20.47
N ASN A 115 -8.16 -7.69 21.59
CA ASN A 115 -6.94 -8.45 21.87
C ASN A 115 -5.73 -8.08 20.99
N GLY A 116 -4.74 -7.39 21.58
CA GLY A 116 -3.45 -7.09 20.93
C GLY A 116 -2.57 -8.31 20.66
N ILE A 117 -1.26 -8.08 20.48
CA ILE A 117 -0.28 -9.13 20.18
C ILE A 117 -0.19 -10.08 21.37
N GLY A 118 -0.34 -11.39 21.16
CA GLY A 118 -0.15 -12.36 22.25
C GLY A 118 1.28 -12.28 22.79
N ALA A 119 1.44 -12.04 24.10
CA ALA A 119 2.73 -12.12 24.75
C ALA A 119 3.33 -13.52 24.53
N PRO A 120 4.56 -13.64 24.01
CA PRO A 120 5.16 -14.94 23.76
C PRO A 120 5.21 -15.77 25.04
N GLY A 121 4.64 -16.99 25.00
CA GLY A 121 4.56 -17.87 26.17
C GLY A 121 3.74 -17.34 27.34
N ASN A 122 2.94 -16.28 27.17
CA ASN A 122 2.36 -15.49 28.26
C ASN A 122 3.41 -14.94 29.25
N ASP A 123 4.65 -14.71 28.80
CA ASP A 123 5.75 -14.23 29.64
C ASP A 123 6.12 -12.78 29.29
N ALA A 124 5.97 -11.87 30.26
CA ALA A 124 6.31 -10.45 30.06
C ALA A 124 7.80 -10.21 29.79
N ASN A 125 8.69 -11.13 30.18
CA ASN A 125 10.12 -11.06 29.87
C ASN A 125 10.41 -11.40 28.40
N LEU A 126 9.51 -12.12 27.72
CA LEU A 126 9.68 -12.50 26.30
C LEU A 126 9.10 -11.46 25.33
N CYS A 127 8.42 -10.42 25.83
CA CYS A 127 7.96 -9.29 25.04
C CYS A 127 9.13 -8.31 24.77
N LEU A 128 10.04 -8.70 23.87
CA LEU A 128 11.30 -7.99 23.59
C LEU A 128 11.19 -6.93 22.48
N SER A 129 10.20 -7.06 21.60
CA SER A 129 9.97 -6.10 20.50
C SER A 129 9.05 -4.97 20.95
N THR A 130 9.31 -3.76 20.46
CA THR A 130 8.41 -2.61 20.67
C THR A 130 7.02 -2.95 20.18
N ALA A 131 6.02 -2.78 21.04
CA ALA A 131 4.63 -2.86 20.64
C ALA A 131 3.78 -2.00 21.58
N PHE A 132 2.68 -1.48 21.04
CA PHE A 132 1.74 -0.68 21.80
C PHE A 132 0.81 -1.57 22.63
N ASN A 133 0.42 -2.75 22.14
CA ASN A 133 -0.46 -3.63 22.88
C ASN A 133 -0.03 -5.09 22.78
N TYR A 134 0.66 -5.58 23.81
CA TYR A 134 0.69 -7.00 24.11
C TYR A 134 -0.45 -7.37 25.06
N ARG A 135 -1.03 -8.54 24.84
CA ARG A 135 -2.05 -9.16 25.69
C ARG A 135 -1.52 -10.43 26.33
N PHE A 136 -2.15 -10.81 27.43
CA PHE A 136 -1.95 -12.08 28.10
C PHE A 136 -3.25 -12.87 28.15
N SER A 137 -3.13 -14.15 28.46
CA SER A 137 -4.27 -15.01 28.83
C SER A 137 -4.70 -14.78 30.28
N THR A 138 -5.48 -15.71 30.85
CA THR A 138 -5.90 -15.71 32.27
C THR A 138 -4.75 -15.98 33.25
N SER A 139 -3.56 -16.28 32.73
CA SER A 139 -2.33 -16.44 33.50
C SER A 139 -1.17 -15.74 32.79
N GLY A 140 -0.24 -15.18 33.56
CA GLY A 140 0.98 -14.56 33.03
C GLY A 140 2.21 -14.88 33.86
N ILE A 141 3.32 -15.12 33.17
CA ILE A 141 4.65 -15.34 33.75
C ILE A 141 5.38 -14.00 33.76
N ASN A 142 6.10 -13.71 34.85
CA ASN A 142 6.80 -12.43 35.06
C ASN A 142 5.90 -11.19 34.87
N CYS A 143 4.57 -11.38 34.99
CA CYS A 143 3.59 -10.32 34.94
C CYS A 143 3.45 -9.67 36.33
N PRO A 144 3.08 -8.38 36.40
CA PRO A 144 2.88 -7.70 37.68
C PRO A 144 1.73 -8.26 38.53
N ILE A 145 0.80 -8.99 37.91
CA ILE A 145 -0.37 -9.59 38.58
C ILE A 145 -0.59 -11.05 38.13
N PRO A 146 -1.16 -11.92 39.00
CA PRO A 146 -1.38 -13.34 38.67
C PRO A 146 -2.31 -13.59 37.49
N ASN A 147 -3.38 -12.80 37.37
CA ASN A 147 -4.32 -12.84 36.24
C ASN A 147 -4.24 -11.53 35.44
N PRO A 148 -3.43 -11.47 34.38
CA PRO A 148 -3.27 -10.28 33.54
C PRO A 148 -4.35 -10.11 32.46
N TYR A 149 -5.35 -11.01 32.39
CA TYR A 149 -6.39 -10.96 31.36
C TYR A 149 -7.15 -9.63 31.36
N GLY A 150 -7.41 -9.10 30.16
CA GLY A 150 -8.02 -7.79 29.97
C GLY A 150 -7.10 -6.59 30.21
N GLY A 151 -5.86 -6.82 30.66
CA GLY A 151 -4.82 -5.80 30.71
C GLY A 151 -4.02 -5.68 29.41
N SER A 152 -3.23 -4.61 29.29
CA SER A 152 -2.33 -4.37 28.16
C SER A 152 -0.90 -4.10 28.66
N LEU A 153 0.09 -4.70 27.98
CA LEU A 153 1.50 -4.39 28.17
C LEU A 153 2.01 -3.59 26.97
N HIS A 154 2.57 -2.42 27.24
CA HIS A 154 3.24 -1.57 26.29
C HIS A 154 4.74 -1.73 26.49
N VAL A 155 5.48 -1.96 25.41
CA VAL A 155 6.93 -2.18 25.45
C VAL A 155 7.61 -1.09 24.63
N PHE A 156 8.52 -0.37 25.28
CA PHE A 156 9.38 0.62 24.65
C PHE A 156 10.82 0.13 24.71
N ARG A 157 11.44 0.00 23.54
CA ARG A 157 12.83 -0.44 23.42
C ARG A 157 13.73 0.78 23.28
N GLY A 158 14.60 1.00 24.26
CA GLY A 158 15.63 2.03 24.24
C GLY A 158 16.96 1.52 23.70
N ILE A 159 17.88 2.45 23.45
CA ILE A 159 19.28 2.16 23.08
C ILE A 159 20.12 2.16 24.37
N GLY A 160 20.96 1.13 24.62
CA GLY A 160 22.03 1.24 25.63
C GLY A 160 22.57 -0.04 26.30
N GLY A 161 23.91 -0.18 26.24
CA GLY A 161 24.79 -1.05 27.04
C GLY A 161 26.01 -1.53 26.23
N ASP A 162 25.73 -2.13 25.08
CA ASP A 162 26.59 -2.53 23.97
C ASP A 162 25.66 -2.95 22.80
N ALA A 163 26.19 -3.36 21.65
CA ALA A 163 25.36 -3.74 20.49
C ALA A 163 24.39 -4.93 20.73
N ALA A 164 24.48 -5.60 21.89
CA ALA A 164 23.65 -6.72 22.30
C ALA A 164 22.67 -6.38 23.44
N SER A 165 22.87 -5.29 24.18
CA SER A 165 22.05 -4.90 25.33
C SER A 165 21.05 -3.81 24.95
N TYR A 166 19.78 -4.18 24.87
CA TYR A 166 18.67 -3.23 24.73
C TYR A 166 18.12 -2.92 26.11
N ARG A 167 17.86 -1.64 26.40
CA ARG A 167 17.08 -1.28 27.59
C ARG A 167 15.61 -1.48 27.28
N LEU A 168 14.93 -2.28 28.09
CA LEU A 168 13.50 -2.55 27.94
C LEU A 168 12.74 -1.78 29.01
N GLN A 169 11.88 -0.87 28.55
CA GLN A 169 10.92 -0.18 29.40
C GLN A 169 9.55 -0.78 29.14
N GLN A 170 8.88 -1.13 30.22
CA GLN A 170 7.61 -1.83 30.16
C GLN A 170 6.59 -1.15 31.04
N MET A 171 5.38 -1.03 30.51
CA MET A 171 4.26 -0.38 31.16
C MET A 171 3.03 -1.28 31.01
N PHE A 172 2.51 -1.79 32.13
CA PHE A 172 1.36 -2.68 32.15
C PHE A 172 0.16 -1.99 32.78
N LEU A 173 -0.94 -1.88 32.05
CA LEU A 173 -2.23 -1.42 32.56
C LEU A 173 -3.12 -2.64 32.79
N SER A 174 -3.52 -2.88 34.04
CA SER A 174 -4.41 -3.98 34.39
C SER A 174 -5.88 -3.65 34.14
N ALA A 175 -6.72 -4.68 34.02
CA ALA A 175 -8.18 -4.52 33.98
C ALA A 175 -8.78 -3.88 35.25
N ALA A 176 -8.02 -3.83 36.35
CA ALA A 176 -8.40 -3.18 37.60
C ALA A 176 -7.99 -1.69 37.66
N ASN A 177 -7.59 -1.08 36.53
CA ASN A 177 -7.14 0.31 36.42
C ASN A 177 -5.87 0.63 37.24
N VAL A 178 -5.04 -0.39 37.50
CA VAL A 178 -3.71 -0.20 38.12
C VAL A 178 -2.65 -0.23 37.04
N MET A 179 -1.75 0.76 37.08
CA MET A 179 -0.62 0.91 36.17
C MET A 179 0.67 0.47 36.88
N TYR A 180 1.41 -0.41 36.23
CA TYR A 180 2.71 -0.90 36.68
C TYR A 180 3.76 -0.49 35.64
N HIS A 181 4.96 -0.17 36.10
CA HIS A 181 6.08 0.10 35.20
C HIS A 181 7.35 -0.58 35.72
N ARG A 182 8.19 -1.04 34.80
CA ARG A 182 9.53 -1.52 35.10
C ARG A 182 10.49 -1.14 33.97
N ALA A 183 11.77 -1.08 34.30
CA ALA A 183 12.84 -0.95 33.32
C ALA A 183 13.95 -1.93 33.67
N SER A 184 14.53 -2.55 32.65
CA SER A 184 15.75 -3.37 32.74
C SER A 184 16.72 -2.89 31.68
#